data_AF-A0A0P4WD70-F1
#
_entry.id   AF-A0A0P4WD70-F1
#
_cell.length_a   1.000
_cell.length_b   1.000
_cell.length_c   1.000
_cell.angle_alpha   90.00
_cell.angle_beta   90.00
_cell.angle_gamma   90.00
#
_symmetry.space_group_name_H-M   'P 1'
#
loop_
_entity.id
_entity.type
_entity.pdbx_description
1 polymer ?
#
loop_
_entity_poly.entity_id
_entity_poly.type
_entity_poly.pdbx_seq_one_letter_code
_entity_poly.pdbx_strand_id
1 'polypeptide(L)'
;MMDHLPVEIIVHILSFLSVADLICVSRVNKRIGELAGDQQLLRHLDLRQAYSCSQEDLKILLRPKNRCNMVHRLDMDAVYWFRPPFDTIARMKNLKSLHLRGISLTFKQLHGLLTAGLPLQELSIDWPKCSQQPMNMIEEMQEGLSHLKFLCLTVQLLNNVVNQFLRQCHIPFRLLLYCSKLHQHFPFRNRWDIIFSEYL
;
A
#
# COMPACT_ATOMS: atom_id res chain seq x y z
N MET A 1 15.48 -25.98 21.82
CA MET A 1 14.09 -26.22 22.31
C MET A 1 13.07 -26.08 21.18
N MET A 2 13.14 -25.06 20.32
CA MET A 2 12.27 -24.99 19.13
C MET A 2 12.56 -26.06 18.07
N ASP A 3 13.72 -26.72 18.12
CA ASP A 3 14.16 -27.65 17.07
C ASP A 3 13.33 -28.94 16.96
N HIS A 4 12.58 -29.30 18.00
CA HIS A 4 11.72 -30.48 18.03
C HIS A 4 10.24 -30.19 17.78
N LEU A 5 9.86 -28.92 17.65
CA LEU A 5 8.47 -28.56 17.37
C LEU A 5 8.14 -28.81 15.88
N PRO A 6 6.92 -29.29 15.57
CA PRO A 6 6.43 -29.34 14.20
C PRO A 6 6.43 -27.96 13.54
N VAL A 7 6.63 -27.92 12.23
CA VAL A 7 6.72 -26.66 11.47
C VAL A 7 5.44 -25.84 11.59
N GLU A 8 4.29 -26.50 11.55
CA GLU A 8 2.97 -25.89 11.63
C GLU A 8 2.77 -25.17 12.97
N ILE A 9 3.29 -25.75 14.06
CA ILE A 9 3.25 -25.14 15.39
C ILE A 9 4.14 -23.91 15.45
N ILE A 10 5.33 -23.96 14.85
CA ILE A 10 6.23 -22.79 14.80
C ILE A 10 5.61 -21.67 13.97
N VAL A 11 5.08 -21.98 12.78
CA VAL A 11 4.38 -20.98 11.93
C VAL A 11 3.19 -20.39 12.67
N HIS A 12 2.41 -21.21 13.39
CA HIS A 12 1.32 -20.73 14.22
C HIS A 12 1.80 -19.79 15.33
N ILE A 13 2.90 -20.12 16.02
CA ILE A 13 3.52 -19.22 17.01
C ILE A 13 3.95 -17.90 16.36
N LEU A 14 4.61 -17.96 15.20
CA LEU A 14 5.05 -16.79 14.45
C LEU A 14 3.87 -15.91 13.99
N SER A 15 2.67 -16.48 13.80
CA SER A 15 1.48 -15.73 13.37
C SER A 15 0.95 -14.74 14.41
N PHE A 16 1.38 -14.87 15.68
CA PHE A 16 1.05 -13.92 16.75
C PHE A 16 2.03 -12.73 16.82
N LEU A 17 3.11 -12.75 16.02
CA LEU A 17 4.11 -11.68 16.03
C LEU A 17 3.68 -10.52 15.14
N SER A 18 4.05 -9.30 15.56
CA SER A 18 4.01 -8.15 14.66
C SER A 18 5.00 -8.34 13.50
N VAL A 19 4.85 -7.59 12.41
CA VAL A 19 5.82 -7.64 11.29
C VAL A 19 7.24 -7.27 11.77
N ALA A 20 7.36 -6.32 12.70
CA ALA A 20 8.65 -5.93 13.27
C ALA A 20 9.29 -7.10 14.02
N ASP A 21 8.53 -7.76 14.90
CA ASP A 21 9.01 -8.91 15.67
C ASP A 21 9.32 -10.10 14.75
N LEU A 22 8.50 -10.33 13.73
CA LEU A 22 8.73 -11.37 12.72
C LEU A 22 10.07 -11.17 12.02
N ILE A 23 10.40 -9.93 11.65
CA ILE A 23 11.71 -9.61 11.03
C ILE A 23 12.84 -9.86 12.04
N CYS A 24 12.67 -9.44 13.30
CA CYS A 24 13.67 -9.67 14.34
C CYS A 24 13.94 -11.17 14.54
N VAL A 25 12.90 -11.99 14.71
CA VAL A 25 13.06 -13.44 14.94
C VAL A 25 13.56 -14.18 13.71
N SER A 26 13.28 -13.68 12.49
CA SER A 26 13.78 -14.26 11.24
C SER A 26 15.32 -14.29 11.16
N ARG A 27 15.99 -13.49 11.99
CA ARG A 27 17.46 -13.38 12.04
C ARG A 27 18.09 -14.29 13.09
N VAL A 28 17.30 -14.90 13.97
CA VAL A 28 17.82 -15.68 15.11
C VAL A 28 18.50 -16.97 14.63
N ASN A 29 17.89 -17.69 13.69
CA ASN A 29 18.51 -18.83 13.03
C ASN A 29 17.91 -19.08 11.65
N LYS A 30 18.59 -19.92 10.84
CA LYS A 30 18.19 -20.22 9.45
C LYS A 30 16.77 -20.81 9.36
N ARG A 31 16.42 -21.75 10.26
CA ARG A 31 15.10 -22.41 10.26
C ARG A 31 13.98 -21.41 10.50
N ILE A 32 14.09 -20.56 11.52
CA ILE A 32 13.10 -19.52 11.80
C ILE A 32 13.08 -18.49 10.66
N GLY A 33 14.21 -18.13 10.08
CA GLY A 33 14.27 -17.25 8.91
C GLY A 33 13.56 -17.80 7.66
N GLU A 34 13.61 -19.10 7.45
CA GLU A 34 12.85 -19.79 6.40
C GLU A 34 11.36 -19.77 6.71
N LEU A 35 10.96 -20.16 7.93
CA LEU A 35 9.56 -20.23 8.38
C LEU A 35 8.89 -18.86 8.52
N ALA A 36 9.63 -17.80 8.87
CA ALA A 36 9.13 -16.43 8.88
C ALA A 36 8.73 -15.95 7.47
N GLY A 37 9.16 -16.66 6.43
CA GLY A 37 8.74 -16.44 5.07
C GLY A 37 7.54 -17.25 4.60
N ASP A 38 6.84 -17.93 5.52
CA ASP A 38 5.66 -18.71 5.19
C ASP A 38 4.55 -17.82 4.60
N GLN A 39 3.80 -18.37 3.64
CA GLN A 39 2.75 -17.64 2.94
C GLN A 39 1.67 -17.13 3.90
N GLN A 40 1.34 -17.88 4.97
CA GLN A 40 0.34 -17.46 5.94
C GLN A 40 0.76 -16.18 6.67
N LEU A 41 2.06 -16.05 6.94
CA LEU A 41 2.64 -14.90 7.66
C LEU A 41 2.81 -13.67 6.76
N LEU A 42 3.16 -13.89 5.49
CA LEU A 42 3.45 -12.80 4.55
C LEU A 42 2.21 -12.28 3.79
N ARG A 43 1.07 -12.98 3.88
CA ARG A 43 -0.14 -12.63 3.13
C ARG A 43 -0.63 -11.20 3.42
N HIS A 44 -0.52 -10.78 4.68
CA HIS A 44 -0.97 -9.49 5.17
C HIS A 44 0.13 -8.85 6.02
N LEU A 45 0.80 -7.83 5.47
CA LEU A 45 1.85 -7.10 6.18
C LEU A 45 1.29 -5.77 6.68
N ASP A 46 1.24 -5.61 8.00
CA ASP A 46 0.87 -4.36 8.68
C ASP A 46 2.11 -3.75 9.35
N LEU A 47 2.55 -2.59 8.87
CA LEU A 47 3.70 -1.86 9.40
C LEU A 47 3.31 -0.66 10.26
N ARG A 48 2.02 -0.42 10.54
CA ARG A 48 1.53 0.77 11.25
C ARG A 48 2.15 0.97 12.64
N GLN A 49 2.56 -0.11 13.30
CA GLN A 49 3.21 -0.10 14.61
C GLN A 49 4.67 -0.60 14.56
N ALA A 50 5.23 -0.76 13.36
CA ALA A 50 6.58 -1.28 13.16
C ALA A 50 7.65 -0.18 13.27
N TYR A 51 7.68 0.55 14.39
CA TYR A 51 8.59 1.69 14.61
C TYR A 51 10.08 1.32 14.54
N SER A 52 10.43 0.08 14.86
CA SER A 52 11.79 -0.46 14.80
C SER A 52 12.18 -0.99 13.41
N CYS A 53 11.27 -1.02 12.44
CA CYS A 53 11.50 -1.58 11.12
C CYS A 53 12.03 -0.52 10.15
N SER A 54 13.13 -0.84 9.47
CA SER A 54 13.68 -0.05 8.36
C SER A 54 13.27 -0.58 6.99
N GLN A 55 13.51 0.21 5.95
CA GLN A 55 13.31 -0.20 4.56
C GLN A 55 14.12 -1.46 4.22
N GLU A 56 15.34 -1.55 4.74
CA GLU A 56 16.28 -2.65 4.56
C GLU A 56 15.76 -3.93 5.22
N ASP A 57 15.14 -3.81 6.39
CA ASP A 57 14.54 -4.93 7.10
C ASP A 57 13.42 -5.59 6.29
N LEU A 58 12.53 -4.77 5.71
CA LEU A 58 11.48 -5.25 4.82
C LEU A 58 12.04 -5.87 3.53
N LYS A 59 13.08 -5.26 2.93
CA LYS A 59 13.78 -5.82 1.76
C LYS A 59 14.40 -7.18 2.07
N ILE A 60 14.99 -7.37 3.26
CA ILE A 60 15.58 -8.64 3.69
C ILE A 60 14.51 -9.71 3.82
N LEU A 61 13.39 -9.41 4.49
CA LEU A 61 12.26 -10.35 4.64
C LEU A 61 11.74 -10.83 3.27
N LEU A 62 11.64 -9.90 2.32
CA LEU A 62 11.11 -10.11 0.97
C LEU A 62 12.17 -10.44 -0.09
N ARG A 63 13.43 -10.59 0.28
CA ARG A 63 14.56 -10.79 -0.65
C ARG A 63 14.38 -12.03 -1.53
N PRO A 64 13.94 -13.20 -1.01
CA PRO A 64 13.58 -14.32 -1.86
C PRO A 64 12.48 -13.95 -2.86
N LYS A 65 12.74 -14.14 -4.16
CA LYS A 65 11.87 -13.64 -5.25
C LYS A 65 10.41 -14.10 -5.13
N ASN A 66 10.18 -15.30 -4.62
CA ASN A 66 8.85 -15.88 -4.43
C ASN A 66 8.05 -15.19 -3.31
N ARG A 67 8.70 -14.60 -2.30
CA ARG A 67 8.01 -13.99 -1.14
C ARG A 67 7.26 -12.71 -1.51
N CYS A 68 7.77 -11.90 -2.45
CA CYS A 68 7.06 -10.71 -2.92
C CYS A 68 5.64 -11.04 -3.43
N ASN A 69 5.48 -12.18 -4.11
CA ASN A 69 4.20 -12.62 -4.64
C ASN A 69 3.29 -13.29 -3.59
N MET A 70 3.77 -13.51 -2.36
CA MET A 70 2.92 -14.00 -1.27
C MET A 70 2.10 -12.87 -0.64
N VAL A 71 2.57 -11.62 -0.77
CA VAL A 71 1.92 -10.45 -0.19
C VAL A 71 0.66 -10.09 -0.97
N HIS A 72 -0.48 -10.08 -0.27
CA HIS A 72 -1.78 -9.69 -0.83
C HIS A 72 -2.26 -8.34 -0.29
N ARG A 73 -1.86 -7.99 0.94
CA ARG A 73 -2.13 -6.69 1.54
C ARG A 73 -0.86 -6.13 2.17
N LEU A 74 -0.58 -4.86 1.90
CA LEU A 74 0.48 -4.09 2.53
C LEU A 74 -0.12 -2.80 3.10
N ASP A 75 -0.12 -2.71 4.43
CA ASP A 75 -0.64 -1.56 5.16
C ASP A 75 0.51 -0.79 5.80
N MET A 76 0.70 0.45 5.36
CA MET A 76 1.71 1.38 5.85
C MET A 76 1.08 2.76 6.10
N ASP A 77 -0.23 2.82 6.35
CA ASP A 77 -0.89 4.08 6.71
C ASP A 77 -0.25 4.69 7.98
N ALA A 78 -0.05 6.01 7.97
CA ALA A 78 0.56 6.80 9.04
C ALA A 78 2.01 6.40 9.41
N VAL A 79 2.68 5.57 8.60
CA VAL A 79 4.10 5.19 8.81
C VAL A 79 5.03 6.26 8.21
N TYR A 80 4.91 7.51 8.68
CA TYR A 80 5.62 8.68 8.13
C TYR A 80 7.15 8.62 8.29
N TRP A 81 7.65 7.80 9.23
CA TRP A 81 9.09 7.61 9.49
C TRP A 81 9.74 6.63 8.49
N PHE A 82 8.94 5.85 7.76
CA PHE A 82 9.41 4.79 6.89
C PHE A 82 9.43 5.24 5.43
N ARG A 83 10.49 4.88 4.70
CA ARG A 83 10.58 5.09 3.25
C ARG A 83 10.23 3.79 2.52
N PRO A 84 9.06 3.68 1.87
CA PRO A 84 8.68 2.44 1.23
C PRO A 84 9.66 2.04 0.11
N PRO A 85 10.04 0.75 0.02
CA PRO A 85 10.80 0.25 -1.12
C PRO A 85 9.87 0.05 -2.31
N PHE A 86 9.49 1.15 -2.98
CA PHE A 86 8.54 1.13 -4.10
C PHE A 86 8.90 0.11 -5.20
N ASP A 87 10.19 -0.04 -5.53
CA ASP A 87 10.65 -1.06 -6.50
C ASP A 87 10.41 -2.50 -6.02
N THR A 88 10.33 -2.72 -4.70
CA THR A 88 9.95 -4.02 -4.12
C THR A 88 8.45 -4.21 -4.13
N ILE A 89 7.68 -3.16 -3.85
CA ILE A 89 6.21 -3.18 -3.91
C ILE A 89 5.74 -3.45 -5.34
N ALA A 90 6.36 -2.83 -6.36
CA ALA A 90 6.07 -3.04 -7.78
C ALA A 90 6.27 -4.49 -8.26
N ARG A 91 7.02 -5.33 -7.50
CA ARG A 91 7.20 -6.75 -7.80
C ARG A 91 6.13 -7.66 -7.18
N MET A 92 5.25 -7.15 -6.31
CA MET A 92 4.24 -7.94 -5.60
C MET A 92 3.04 -8.24 -6.51
N LYS A 93 3.16 -9.23 -7.42
CA LYS A 93 2.15 -9.47 -8.47
C LYS A 93 0.80 -9.99 -7.99
N ASN A 94 0.66 -10.27 -6.69
CA ASN A 94 -0.60 -10.65 -6.05
C ASN A 94 -1.11 -9.58 -5.06
N LEU A 95 -0.49 -8.40 -5.01
CA LEU A 95 -0.89 -7.32 -4.13
C LEU A 95 -2.24 -6.76 -4.57
N LYS A 96 -3.25 -6.93 -3.72
CA LYS A 96 -4.63 -6.50 -3.95
C LYS A 96 -4.98 -5.24 -3.15
N SER A 97 -4.28 -4.98 -2.05
CA SER A 97 -4.60 -3.90 -1.13
C SER A 97 -3.34 -3.19 -0.67
N LEU A 98 -3.24 -1.89 -0.95
CA LEU A 98 -2.08 -1.07 -0.66
C LEU A 98 -2.49 0.23 0.05
N HIS A 99 -2.00 0.44 1.26
CA HIS A 99 -2.30 1.62 2.07
C HIS A 99 -1.02 2.38 2.43
N LEU A 100 -0.97 3.67 2.06
CA LEU A 100 0.19 4.55 2.12
C LEU A 100 -0.19 5.99 2.52
N ARG A 101 -1.34 6.23 3.17
CA ARG A 101 -1.67 7.57 3.68
C ARG A 101 -0.66 7.99 4.76
N GLY A 102 -0.38 9.27 4.87
CA GLY A 102 0.67 9.80 5.74
C GLY A 102 2.09 9.52 5.24
N ILE A 103 2.26 8.88 4.07
CA ILE A 103 3.57 8.68 3.43
C ILE A 103 3.73 9.68 2.28
N SER A 104 4.89 10.35 2.24
CA SER A 104 5.24 11.25 1.14
C SER A 104 5.46 10.46 -0.16
N LEU A 105 4.43 10.42 -1.00
CA LEU A 105 4.45 9.80 -2.32
C LEU A 105 4.69 10.86 -3.40
N THR A 106 5.68 10.65 -4.27
CA THR A 106 5.86 11.47 -5.47
C THR A 106 4.98 10.96 -6.60
N PHE A 107 4.64 11.83 -7.55
CA PHE A 107 3.82 11.44 -8.71
C PHE A 107 4.50 10.33 -9.55
N LYS A 108 5.82 10.37 -9.68
CA LYS A 108 6.61 9.32 -10.36
C LYS A 108 6.52 7.97 -9.66
N GLN A 109 6.50 7.93 -8.33
CA GLN A 109 6.33 6.69 -7.57
C GLN A 109 4.91 6.14 -7.70
N LEU A 110 3.90 7.00 -7.63
CA LEU A 110 2.51 6.61 -7.88
C LEU A 110 2.36 6.00 -9.28
N HIS A 111 2.95 6.65 -10.28
CA HIS A 111 2.96 6.16 -11.67
C HIS A 111 3.63 4.81 -11.79
N GLY A 112 4.84 4.66 -11.25
CA GLY A 112 5.56 3.39 -11.26
C GLY A 112 4.79 2.25 -10.57
N LEU A 113 4.06 2.54 -9.49
CA LEU A 113 3.21 1.54 -8.82
C LEU A 113 2.02 1.12 -9.69
N LEU A 114 1.30 2.08 -10.27
CA LEU A 114 0.08 1.82 -11.04
C LEU A 114 0.36 1.22 -12.42
N THR A 115 1.54 1.50 -12.99
CA THR A 115 1.98 0.92 -14.27
C THR A 115 2.75 -0.40 -14.09
N ALA A 116 3.01 -0.84 -12.87
CA ALA A 116 3.72 -2.09 -12.61
C ALA A 116 2.87 -3.36 -12.86
N GLY A 117 1.60 -3.23 -13.27
CA GLY A 117 0.70 -4.37 -13.47
C GLY A 117 0.36 -5.08 -12.15
N LEU A 118 0.15 -4.31 -11.07
CA LEU A 118 -0.34 -4.84 -9.81
C LEU A 118 -1.86 -5.03 -9.90
N PRO A 119 -2.44 -6.16 -9.46
CA PRO A 119 -3.89 -6.38 -9.47
C PRO A 119 -4.59 -5.70 -8.29
N LEU A 120 -4.31 -4.41 -8.08
CA LEU A 120 -4.84 -3.63 -6.97
C LEU A 120 -6.36 -3.52 -7.07
N GLN A 121 -7.02 -3.81 -5.95
CA GLN A 121 -8.46 -3.64 -5.73
C GLN A 121 -8.73 -2.55 -4.70
N GLU A 122 -7.77 -2.29 -3.81
CA GLU A 122 -7.87 -1.27 -2.77
C GLU A 122 -6.60 -0.42 -2.78
N LEU A 123 -6.77 0.89 -2.84
CA LEU A 123 -5.67 1.85 -2.76
C LEU A 123 -6.02 2.95 -1.77
N SER A 124 -5.08 3.26 -0.88
CA SER A 124 -5.22 4.35 0.09
C SER A 124 -3.96 5.20 0.04
N ILE A 125 -4.06 6.46 -0.41
CA ILE A 125 -2.91 7.35 -0.58
C ILE A 125 -3.25 8.80 -0.24
N ASP A 126 -2.23 9.58 0.10
CA ASP A 126 -2.31 11.03 -0.02
C ASP A 126 -1.92 11.43 -1.45
N TRP A 127 -2.67 12.37 -2.03
CA TRP A 127 -2.42 12.83 -3.38
C TRP A 127 -1.03 13.49 -3.47
N PRO A 128 -0.16 13.04 -4.39
CA PRO A 128 1.17 13.60 -4.55
C PRO A 128 1.13 15.10 -4.83
N LYS A 129 2.00 15.87 -4.16
CA LYS A 129 2.23 17.27 -4.53
C LYS A 129 2.83 17.31 -5.93
N CYS A 130 2.20 18.04 -6.84
CA CYS A 130 2.68 18.20 -8.20
C CYS A 130 2.60 19.68 -8.62
N SER A 131 3.72 20.24 -9.08
CA SER A 131 3.81 21.62 -9.58
C SER A 131 3.50 21.74 -11.07
N GLN A 132 3.62 20.64 -11.83
CA GLN A 132 3.40 20.57 -13.27
C GLN A 132 2.25 19.61 -13.57
N GLN A 133 1.42 19.87 -14.58
CA GLN A 133 0.25 19.05 -14.89
C GLN A 133 0.69 17.72 -15.55
N PRO A 134 0.65 16.58 -14.85
CA PRO A 134 1.20 15.31 -15.35
C PRO A 134 0.13 14.52 -16.12
N MET A 135 -0.60 15.18 -17.02
CA MET A 135 -1.81 14.61 -17.64
C MET A 135 -1.52 13.30 -18.40
N ASN A 136 -0.46 13.25 -19.20
CA ASN A 136 -0.08 12.04 -19.95
C ASN A 136 0.18 10.83 -19.04
N MET A 137 0.80 11.07 -17.88
CA MET A 137 1.08 10.00 -16.92
C MET A 137 -0.20 9.45 -16.27
N ILE A 138 -1.27 10.25 -16.16
CA ILE A 138 -2.56 9.77 -15.62
C ILE A 138 -3.22 8.79 -16.58
N GLU A 139 -3.13 9.06 -17.88
CA GLU A 139 -3.66 8.17 -18.92
C GLU A 139 -2.93 6.82 -18.90
N GLU A 140 -1.61 6.85 -18.73
CA GLU A 140 -0.80 5.62 -18.59
C GLU A 140 -1.16 4.79 -17.34
N MET A 141 -1.69 5.39 -16.29
CA MET A 141 -2.13 4.68 -15.07
C MET A 141 -3.49 3.99 -15.23
N GLN A 142 -4.22 4.20 -16.33
CA GLN A 142 -5.60 3.77 -16.49
C GLN A 142 -5.80 2.27 -16.22
N GLU A 143 -4.91 1.42 -16.74
CA GLU A 143 -4.99 -0.04 -16.54
C GLU A 143 -4.92 -0.41 -15.04
N GLY A 144 -3.94 0.12 -14.31
CA GLY A 144 -3.79 -0.14 -12.87
C GLY A 144 -4.94 0.39 -12.01
N LEU A 145 -5.62 1.45 -12.47
CA LEU A 145 -6.79 2.03 -11.80
C LEU A 145 -8.10 1.30 -12.12
N SER A 146 -8.18 0.63 -13.28
CA SER A 146 -9.40 0.00 -13.77
C SER A 146 -9.93 -1.14 -12.88
N HIS A 147 -9.06 -1.76 -12.09
CA HIS A 147 -9.38 -2.87 -11.19
C HIS A 147 -9.75 -2.43 -9.77
N LEU A 148 -9.61 -1.14 -9.46
CA LEU A 148 -9.88 -0.61 -8.12
C LEU A 148 -11.38 -0.67 -7.79
N LYS A 149 -11.68 -1.31 -6.66
CA LYS A 149 -13.01 -1.36 -6.04
C LYS A 149 -13.16 -0.33 -4.93
N PHE A 150 -12.04 0.02 -4.28
CA PHE A 150 -11.97 0.98 -3.20
C PHE A 150 -10.79 1.92 -3.43
N LEU A 151 -11.06 3.23 -3.31
CA LEU A 151 -10.03 4.26 -3.30
C LEU A 151 -10.25 5.16 -2.09
N CYS A 152 -9.24 5.28 -1.24
CA CYS A 152 -9.16 6.34 -0.26
C CYS A 152 -8.11 7.34 -0.70
N LEU A 153 -8.53 8.58 -0.89
CA LEU A 153 -7.67 9.63 -1.41
C LEU A 153 -7.74 10.87 -0.51
N THR A 154 -6.61 11.29 0.04
CA THR A 154 -6.49 12.59 0.71
C THR A 154 -5.98 13.63 -0.28
N VAL A 155 -6.68 14.73 -0.48
CA VAL A 155 -6.27 15.83 -1.37
C VAL A 155 -6.25 17.15 -0.62
N GLN A 156 -5.23 17.97 -0.83
CA GLN A 156 -5.26 19.33 -0.29
C GLN A 156 -6.24 20.22 -1.07
N LEU A 157 -6.31 20.04 -2.38
CA LEU A 157 -7.17 20.81 -3.27
C LEU A 157 -7.66 19.92 -4.41
N LEU A 158 -8.97 19.94 -4.64
CA LEU A 158 -9.54 19.39 -5.86
C LEU A 158 -9.23 20.30 -7.05
N ASN A 159 -8.53 19.75 -8.05
CA ASN A 159 -8.19 20.44 -9.29
C ASN A 159 -8.46 19.53 -10.50
N ASN A 160 -8.25 20.06 -11.71
CA ASN A 160 -8.49 19.31 -12.95
C ASN A 160 -7.68 18.02 -13.05
N VAL A 161 -6.47 17.99 -12.47
CA VAL A 161 -5.60 16.83 -12.48
C VAL A 161 -6.17 15.71 -11.62
N VAL A 162 -6.60 16.03 -10.39
CA VAL A 162 -7.29 15.08 -9.50
C VAL A 162 -8.58 14.57 -10.15
N ASN A 163 -9.37 15.48 -10.75
CA ASN A 163 -10.60 15.09 -11.44
C ASN A 163 -10.34 14.13 -12.60
N GLN A 164 -9.29 14.37 -13.40
CA GLN A 164 -8.91 13.47 -14.48
C GLN A 164 -8.51 12.10 -13.94
N PHE A 165 -7.71 12.05 -12.87
CA PHE A 165 -7.34 10.80 -12.20
C PHE A 165 -8.56 10.03 -11.70
N LEU A 166 -9.50 10.72 -11.03
CA LEU A 166 -10.74 10.11 -10.55
C LEU A 166 -11.63 9.59 -11.68
N ARG A 167 -11.59 10.21 -12.88
CA ARG A 167 -12.32 9.73 -14.05
C ARG A 167 -11.75 8.43 -14.63
N GLN A 168 -10.44 8.21 -14.51
CA GLN A 168 -9.81 6.94 -14.92
C GLN A 168 -10.16 5.80 -13.97
N CYS A 169 -10.52 6.12 -12.73
CA CYS A 169 -10.95 5.15 -11.76
C CYS A 169 -12.41 4.75 -12.08
N HIS A 170 -12.63 3.57 -12.67
CA HIS A 170 -13.95 2.98 -12.84
C HIS A 170 -14.54 2.48 -11.49
N ILE A 171 -14.48 3.29 -10.42
CA ILE A 171 -14.84 2.89 -9.06
C ILE A 171 -16.36 2.82 -8.96
N PRO A 172 -16.97 1.62 -8.80
CA PRO A 172 -18.41 1.51 -8.76
C PRO A 172 -18.97 1.60 -7.33
N PHE A 173 -18.12 1.55 -6.29
CA PHE A 173 -18.59 1.22 -4.94
C PHE A 173 -18.15 2.16 -3.80
N ARG A 174 -16.88 2.56 -3.66
CA ARG A 174 -16.45 3.41 -2.51
C ARG A 174 -15.22 4.28 -2.83
N LEU A 175 -15.43 5.59 -2.95
CA LEU A 175 -14.37 6.61 -2.81
C LEU A 175 -14.52 7.25 -1.44
N LEU A 176 -13.44 7.31 -0.67
CA LEU A 176 -13.32 8.22 0.47
C LEU A 176 -12.38 9.36 0.06
N LEU A 177 -12.91 10.58 0.01
CA LEU A 177 -12.15 11.76 -0.35
C LEU A 177 -12.06 12.73 0.83
N TYR A 178 -10.86 12.89 1.38
CA TYR A 178 -10.58 13.90 2.38
C TYR A 178 -10.04 15.15 1.69
N CYS A 179 -10.77 16.26 1.73
CA CYS A 179 -10.37 17.51 1.07
C CYS A 179 -10.36 18.69 2.03
N SER A 180 -9.23 19.42 2.11
CA SER A 180 -9.12 20.59 3.00
C SER A 180 -9.61 21.91 2.40
N LYS A 181 -9.76 22.01 1.06
CA LYS A 181 -10.32 23.20 0.38
C LYS A 181 -11.14 22.83 -0.86
N LEU A 182 -12.42 23.22 -0.88
CA LEU A 182 -13.29 23.17 -2.06
C LEU A 182 -13.27 24.52 -2.78
N HIS A 183 -12.88 24.58 -4.06
CA HIS A 183 -12.89 25.85 -4.81
C HIS A 183 -14.10 26.06 -5.72
N GLN A 184 -14.89 25.04 -6.06
CA GLN A 184 -16.08 25.18 -6.93
C GLN A 184 -17.15 24.08 -6.69
N HIS A 185 -18.38 24.35 -7.11
CA HIS A 185 -19.45 23.34 -7.25
C HIS A 185 -19.03 22.27 -8.28
N PHE A 186 -18.94 21.02 -7.85
CA PHE A 186 -18.65 19.90 -8.75
C PHE A 186 -19.88 19.00 -8.93
N PRO A 187 -20.24 18.67 -10.19
CA PRO A 187 -21.39 17.81 -10.47
C PRO A 187 -20.95 16.35 -10.38
N PHE A 188 -20.79 15.83 -9.16
CA PHE A 188 -20.54 14.40 -8.97
C PHE A 188 -21.89 13.65 -8.98
N ARG A 189 -22.16 12.86 -10.04
CA ARG A 189 -23.44 12.18 -10.29
C ARG A 189 -23.58 10.76 -9.74
N ASN A 190 -22.55 10.20 -9.09
CA ASN A 190 -22.58 8.83 -8.56
C ASN A 190 -22.55 8.82 -7.02
N ARG A 191 -22.82 7.69 -6.37
CA ARG A 191 -22.83 7.58 -4.90
C ARG A 191 -21.40 7.66 -4.36
N TRP A 192 -20.95 8.86 -4.00
CA TRP A 192 -19.66 9.11 -3.36
C TRP A 192 -19.90 9.40 -1.87
N ASP A 193 -19.23 8.67 -0.98
CA ASP A 193 -19.15 9.07 0.43
C ASP A 193 -18.02 10.11 0.54
N ILE A 194 -18.31 11.36 0.20
CA ILE A 194 -17.37 12.47 0.37
C ILE A 194 -17.36 12.83 1.85
N ILE A 195 -16.32 12.42 2.57
CA ILE A 195 -16.11 12.80 3.96
C ILE A 195 -15.29 14.09 3.98
N PHE A 196 -15.95 15.22 4.21
CA PHE A 196 -15.27 16.46 4.54
C PHE A 196 -14.66 16.34 5.93
N SER A 197 -13.34 16.27 6.02
CA SER A 197 -12.64 16.53 7.28
C SER A 197 -12.19 17.99 7.27
N GLU A 198 -12.93 18.85 7.96
CA GLU A 198 -12.35 20.09 8.46
C GLU A 198 -11.35 19.69 9.55
N TYR A 199 -10.07 19.61 9.20
CA TYR A 199 -9.02 19.60 10.22
C TYR A 199 -8.92 21.03 10.77
N LEU A 200 -9.37 21.19 12.02
CA LEU A 200 -9.05 22.30 12.93
C LEU A 200 -7.54 22.44 13.11
#